data_AF-A0AAW7GT20-F1
#
_entry.id   AF-A0AAW7GT20-F1
#
_cell.length_a   1.000
_cell.length_b   1.000
_cell.length_c   1.000
_cell.angle_alpha   90.00
_cell.angle_beta   90.00
_cell.angle_gamma   90.00
#
_symmetry.space_group_name_H-M   'P 1'
#
loop_
_entity.id
_entity.type
_entity.pdbx_description
1 polymer ?
#
loop_
_entity_poly.entity_id
_entity_poly.type
_entity_poly.pdbx_seq_one_letter_code
_entity_poly.pdbx_strand_id
1 'polypeptide(L)'
;MSFEDKNGKVIDGGYALENGGKYYAADYKDGKITAKTVAYTDDKGVSKEAAVQFGGVNGKTEIATVGGKQYLASSVKDHNFKSGAALNEVAAVKTEGPLAKIDAALAQVADLRSDLGAVQNRFNSTITNLGNTVNNLSEARSRIEDADYATEVSNMSRANILQQAGTSVLAQANQTTQNVLSLLR
;
A
#
# COMPACT_ATOMS: atom_id res chain seq x y z
N MET A 1 -38.41 -28.48 6.95
CA MET A 1 -38.10 -27.79 8.22
C MET A 1 -39.11 -26.67 8.40
N SER A 2 -39.53 -26.36 9.61
CA SER A 2 -40.29 -25.15 9.91
C SER A 2 -39.59 -24.40 11.05
N PHE A 3 -39.73 -23.08 11.06
CA PHE A 3 -39.09 -22.24 12.05
C PHE A 3 -40.04 -21.18 12.57
N GLU A 4 -40.19 -21.11 13.88
CA GLU A 4 -41.03 -20.13 14.54
C GLU A 4 -40.19 -18.94 15.01
N ASP A 5 -40.68 -17.72 14.80
CA ASP A 5 -40.08 -16.52 15.39
C ASP A 5 -40.59 -16.28 16.83
N LYS A 6 -39.98 -15.31 17.51
CA LYS A 6 -40.36 -14.94 18.88
C LYS A 6 -41.80 -14.40 19.01
N ASN A 7 -42.45 -14.10 17.88
CA ASN A 7 -43.81 -13.55 17.84
C ASN A 7 -44.84 -14.66 17.48
N GLY A 8 -44.41 -15.92 17.39
CA GLY A 8 -45.28 -17.06 17.04
C GLY A 8 -45.52 -17.25 15.55
N LYS A 9 -44.84 -16.49 14.68
CA LYS A 9 -44.98 -16.65 13.23
C LYS A 9 -44.09 -17.79 12.75
N VAL A 10 -44.70 -18.79 12.13
CA VAL A 10 -44.00 -19.92 11.51
C VAL A 10 -43.60 -19.59 10.07
N ILE A 11 -42.38 -19.97 9.70
CA ILE A 11 -41.80 -19.87 8.37
C ILE A 11 -41.39 -21.27 7.94
N ASP A 12 -41.94 -21.74 6.82
CA ASP A 12 -41.52 -23.01 6.23
C ASP A 12 -40.17 -22.86 5.54
N GLY A 13 -39.31 -23.86 5.75
CA GLY A 13 -38.01 -23.99 5.11
C GLY A 13 -37.91 -25.24 4.24
N GLY A 14 -36.73 -25.47 3.68
CA GLY A 14 -36.44 -26.64 2.84
C GLY A 14 -36.49 -27.97 3.59
N TYR A 15 -36.20 -29.04 2.84
CA TYR A 15 -36.09 -30.39 3.40
C TYR A 15 -34.77 -30.56 4.16
N ALA A 16 -34.79 -31.42 5.17
CA ALA A 16 -33.60 -31.78 5.93
C ALA A 16 -33.64 -33.24 6.33
N LEU A 17 -32.45 -33.83 6.45
CA LEU A 17 -32.23 -35.13 7.07
C LEU A 17 -31.85 -34.90 8.53
N GLU A 18 -32.62 -35.48 9.45
CA GLU A 18 -32.29 -35.44 10.88
C GLU A 18 -31.39 -36.62 11.24
N ASN A 19 -30.26 -36.33 11.90
CA ASN A 19 -29.38 -37.34 12.44
C ASN A 19 -28.78 -36.85 13.76
N GLY A 20 -29.07 -37.54 14.87
CA GLY A 20 -28.53 -37.22 16.19
C GLY A 20 -28.85 -35.80 16.67
N GLY A 21 -30.05 -35.30 16.38
CA GLY A 21 -30.48 -33.93 16.74
C GLY A 21 -29.87 -32.82 15.87
N LYS A 22 -29.13 -33.18 14.81
CA LYS A 22 -28.65 -32.23 13.79
C LYS A 22 -29.50 -32.35 12.54
N TYR A 23 -29.75 -31.22 11.90
CA TYR A 23 -30.49 -31.12 10.65
C TYR A 23 -29.54 -30.87 9.49
N TYR A 24 -29.48 -31.78 8.52
CA TYR A 24 -28.65 -31.67 7.34
C TYR A 24 -29.50 -31.26 6.13
N ALA A 25 -29.08 -30.23 5.39
CA ALA A 25 -29.82 -29.75 4.25
C ALA A 25 -29.91 -30.81 3.15
N ALA A 26 -31.12 -31.03 2.64
CA ALA A 26 -31.37 -31.99 1.59
C ALA A 26 -32.42 -31.46 0.62
N ASP A 27 -32.37 -31.93 -0.62
CA ASP A 27 -33.40 -31.71 -1.62
C ASP A 27 -34.26 -32.97 -1.75
N TYR A 28 -35.58 -32.79 -1.83
CA TYR A 28 -36.53 -33.86 -2.10
C TYR A 28 -37.25 -33.57 -3.40
N LYS A 29 -37.07 -34.45 -4.39
CA LYS A 29 -37.69 -34.33 -5.71
C LYS A 29 -38.01 -35.72 -6.26
N ASP A 30 -39.23 -35.91 -6.75
CA ASP A 30 -39.68 -37.14 -7.41
C ASP A 30 -39.44 -38.42 -6.56
N GLY A 31 -39.66 -38.35 -5.24
CA GLY A 31 -39.44 -39.47 -4.33
C GLY A 31 -37.97 -39.71 -3.96
N LYS A 32 -37.03 -38.95 -4.52
CA LYS A 32 -35.59 -39.05 -4.24
C LYS A 32 -35.13 -37.96 -3.28
N ILE A 33 -34.40 -38.35 -2.25
CA ILE A 33 -33.71 -37.45 -1.33
C ILE A 33 -32.25 -37.33 -1.75
N THR A 34 -31.77 -36.10 -1.90
CA THR A 34 -30.35 -35.79 -2.18
C THR A 34 -29.80 -34.93 -1.06
N ALA A 35 -28.81 -35.44 -0.31
CA ALA A 35 -28.14 -34.64 0.71
C ALA A 35 -27.27 -33.57 0.05
N LYS A 36 -27.34 -32.33 0.54
CA LYS A 36 -26.46 -31.27 0.07
C LYS A 36 -25.08 -31.41 0.71
N THR A 37 -24.04 -31.38 -0.12
CA THR A 37 -22.65 -31.35 0.30
C THR A 37 -21.94 -30.15 -0.31
N VAL A 38 -20.84 -29.75 0.31
CA VAL A 38 -19.89 -28.79 -0.26
C VAL A 38 -18.52 -29.45 -0.34
N ALA A 39 -17.92 -29.41 -1.54
CA ALA A 39 -16.56 -29.82 -1.76
C ALA A 39 -15.59 -28.77 -1.22
N TYR A 40 -14.45 -29.19 -0.68
CA TYR A 40 -13.36 -28.34 -0.22
C TYR A 40 -12.04 -29.11 -0.24
N THR A 41 -10.91 -28.41 -0.15
CA THR A 41 -9.60 -29.02 0.09
C THR A 41 -9.20 -28.79 1.54
N ASP A 42 -8.85 -29.84 2.27
CA ASP A 42 -8.49 -29.74 3.69
C ASP A 42 -7.11 -29.11 3.93
N ASP A 43 -6.75 -28.95 5.20
CA ASP A 43 -5.45 -28.41 5.67
C ASP A 43 -4.24 -29.26 5.27
N LYS A 44 -4.47 -30.48 4.76
CA LYS A 44 -3.47 -31.40 4.22
C LYS A 44 -3.42 -31.40 2.69
N GLY A 45 -4.27 -30.62 2.03
CA GLY A 45 -4.33 -30.55 0.56
C GLY A 45 -5.18 -31.65 -0.07
N VAL A 46 -6.03 -32.35 0.69
CA VAL A 46 -6.87 -33.45 0.21
C VAL A 46 -8.29 -32.96 -0.05
N SER A 47 -8.83 -33.27 -1.23
CA SER A 47 -10.22 -32.98 -1.56
C SER A 47 -11.18 -33.81 -0.70
N LYS A 48 -12.14 -33.13 -0.08
CA LYS A 48 -13.16 -33.70 0.80
C LYS A 48 -14.51 -33.05 0.53
N GLU A 49 -15.56 -33.71 1.02
CA GLU A 49 -16.90 -33.14 1.08
C GLU A 49 -17.35 -33.01 2.53
N ALA A 50 -18.05 -31.92 2.82
CA ALA A 50 -18.75 -31.73 4.09
C ALA A 50 -20.25 -31.71 3.82
N ALA A 51 -21.01 -32.42 4.65
CA ALA A 51 -22.47 -32.31 4.66
C ALA A 51 -22.87 -30.90 5.11
N VAL A 52 -23.84 -30.31 4.41
CA VAL A 52 -24.39 -29.01 4.78
C VAL A 52 -25.37 -29.21 5.92
N GLN A 53 -25.13 -28.57 7.05
CA GLN A 53 -25.98 -28.60 8.24
C GLN A 53 -26.73 -27.27 8.37
N PHE A 54 -27.96 -27.27 8.87
CA PHE A 54 -28.63 -26.06 9.35
C PHE A 54 -28.13 -25.73 10.78
N GLY A 55 -27.74 -24.47 10.98
CA GLY A 55 -27.18 -23.99 12.24
C GLY A 55 -27.03 -22.48 12.29
N GLY A 56 -25.97 -22.02 12.94
CA GLY A 56 -25.75 -20.60 13.26
C GLY A 56 -26.76 -20.04 14.28
N VAL A 57 -26.62 -18.76 14.61
CA VAL A 57 -27.44 -18.08 15.64
C VAL A 57 -28.96 -18.12 15.41
N ASN A 58 -29.40 -18.33 14.15
CA ASN A 58 -30.81 -18.35 13.78
C ASN A 58 -31.37 -19.77 13.56
N GLY A 59 -30.51 -20.81 13.65
CA GLY A 59 -30.85 -22.21 13.39
C GLY A 59 -31.17 -22.56 11.92
N LYS A 60 -31.08 -21.59 11.01
CA LYS A 60 -31.51 -21.67 9.60
C LYS A 60 -30.36 -21.57 8.61
N THR A 61 -29.17 -21.19 9.08
CA THR A 61 -28.02 -20.95 8.21
C THR A 61 -27.42 -22.26 7.76
N GLU A 62 -27.16 -22.40 6.46
CA GLU A 62 -26.39 -23.52 5.90
C GLU A 62 -24.91 -23.38 6.28
N ILE A 63 -24.43 -24.29 7.14
CA ILE A 63 -23.06 -24.34 7.63
C ILE A 63 -22.39 -25.64 7.22
N ALA A 64 -21.06 -25.62 7.11
CA ALA A 64 -20.23 -26.79 6.89
C ALA A 64 -19.19 -26.90 8.02
N THR A 65 -18.99 -28.10 8.54
CA THR A 65 -17.98 -28.35 9.59
C THR A 65 -16.71 -28.88 8.95
N VAL A 66 -15.61 -28.15 9.10
CA VAL A 66 -14.28 -28.52 8.60
C VAL A 66 -13.29 -28.42 9.76
N GLY A 67 -12.54 -29.50 10.02
CA GLY A 67 -11.55 -29.52 11.11
C GLY A 67 -12.13 -29.25 12.51
N GLY A 68 -13.41 -29.56 12.73
CA GLY A 68 -14.12 -29.29 14.00
C GLY A 68 -14.67 -27.86 14.13
N LYS A 69 -14.43 -26.99 13.15
CA LYS A 69 -14.92 -25.60 13.11
C LYS A 69 -16.09 -25.45 12.15
N GLN A 70 -16.99 -24.53 12.46
CA GLN A 70 -18.19 -24.29 11.64
C GLN A 70 -18.01 -23.04 10.79
N TYR A 71 -18.21 -23.18 9.48
CA TYR A 71 -18.10 -22.11 8.50
C TYR A 71 -19.39 -22.01 7.70
N LEU A 72 -19.59 -20.89 7.03
CA LEU A 72 -20.71 -20.73 6.10
C LEU A 72 -20.50 -21.68 4.91
N ALA A 73 -21.50 -22.49 4.57
CA ALA A 73 -21.36 -23.52 3.53
C ALA A 73 -20.92 -22.91 2.17
N SER A 74 -21.45 -21.72 1.83
CA SER A 74 -21.06 -21.01 0.61
C SER A 74 -19.60 -20.54 0.61
N SER A 75 -19.01 -20.25 1.78
CA SER A 75 -17.60 -19.89 1.90
C SER A 75 -16.68 -21.11 1.86
N VAL A 76 -17.18 -22.28 2.25
CA VAL A 76 -16.43 -23.56 2.19
C VAL A 76 -16.40 -24.14 0.79
N LYS A 77 -17.44 -23.91 0.00
CA LYS A 77 -17.55 -24.46 -1.35
C LYS A 77 -16.32 -24.12 -2.20
N ASP A 78 -15.64 -25.17 -2.64
CA ASP A 78 -14.42 -25.15 -3.44
C ASP A 78 -13.24 -24.39 -2.78
N HIS A 79 -13.33 -24.12 -1.47
CA HIS A 79 -12.27 -23.45 -0.72
C HIS A 79 -11.13 -24.41 -0.41
N ASN A 80 -9.91 -23.89 -0.44
CA ASN A 80 -8.71 -24.64 -0.09
C ASN A 80 -8.16 -24.18 1.26
N PHE A 81 -8.33 -24.98 2.31
CA PHE A 81 -7.84 -24.68 3.66
C PHE A 81 -6.32 -24.82 3.81
N LYS A 82 -5.61 -25.39 2.82
CA LYS A 82 -4.14 -25.45 2.78
C LYS A 82 -3.52 -24.12 2.33
N SER A 83 -4.08 -23.53 1.27
CA SER A 83 -3.47 -22.39 0.57
C SER A 83 -4.34 -21.14 0.49
N GLY A 84 -5.63 -21.25 0.80
CA GLY A 84 -6.59 -20.16 0.81
C GLY A 84 -6.49 -19.28 2.05
N ALA A 85 -7.06 -18.09 1.97
CA ALA A 85 -7.18 -17.20 3.12
C ALA A 85 -8.04 -17.83 4.22
N ALA A 86 -7.73 -17.54 5.49
CA ALA A 86 -8.52 -18.01 6.61
C ALA A 86 -9.98 -17.54 6.51
N LEU A 87 -10.91 -18.47 6.64
CA LEU A 87 -12.34 -18.17 6.68
C LEU A 87 -12.79 -17.80 8.09
N ASN A 88 -13.80 -16.92 8.17
CA ASN A 88 -14.46 -16.60 9.43
C ASN A 88 -15.40 -17.74 9.84
N GLU A 89 -15.29 -18.16 11.09
CA GLU A 89 -16.23 -19.11 11.68
C GLU A 89 -17.62 -18.46 11.82
N VAL A 90 -18.67 -19.26 11.67
CA VAL A 90 -20.04 -18.81 11.87
C VAL A 90 -20.25 -18.57 13.36
N ALA A 91 -20.86 -17.43 13.70
CA ALA A 91 -21.23 -17.14 15.07
C ALA A 91 -22.20 -18.21 15.62
N ALA A 92 -21.81 -18.84 16.73
CA ALA A 92 -22.64 -19.80 17.43
C ALA A 92 -23.72 -19.13 18.31
N VAL A 93 -23.42 -17.91 18.79
CA VAL A 93 -24.29 -17.12 19.67
C VAL A 93 -24.37 -15.68 19.19
N LYS A 94 -25.42 -14.96 19.61
CA LYS A 94 -25.53 -13.52 19.34
C LYS A 94 -24.39 -12.80 20.03
N THR A 95 -23.79 -11.84 19.32
CA THR A 95 -22.71 -11.02 19.86
C THR A 95 -23.21 -10.19 21.04
N GLU A 96 -22.61 -10.40 22.22
CA GLU A 96 -22.79 -9.53 23.37
C GLU A 96 -22.04 -8.20 23.16
N GLY A 97 -22.67 -7.09 23.58
CA GLY A 97 -22.09 -5.75 23.48
C GLY A 97 -21.58 -5.40 22.07
N PRO A 98 -22.43 -5.48 21.01
CA PRO A 98 -21.97 -5.28 19.64
C PRO A 98 -21.31 -3.91 19.42
N LEU A 99 -21.80 -2.87 20.10
CA LEU A 99 -21.22 -1.52 20.04
C LEU A 99 -19.80 -1.48 20.59
N ALA A 100 -19.52 -2.12 21.73
CA ALA A 100 -18.18 -2.13 22.31
C ALA A 100 -17.14 -2.77 21.38
N LYS A 101 -17.52 -3.83 20.62
CA LYS A 101 -16.63 -4.43 19.61
C LYS A 101 -16.40 -3.50 18.43
N ILE A 102 -17.43 -2.77 18.01
CA ILE A 102 -17.32 -1.77 16.93
C ILE A 102 -16.44 -0.61 17.37
N ASP A 103 -16.62 -0.10 18.59
CA ASP A 103 -15.81 0.99 19.16
C ASP A 103 -14.34 0.59 19.26
N ALA A 104 -14.06 -0.64 19.68
CA ALA A 104 -12.69 -1.16 19.69
C ALA A 104 -12.06 -1.22 18.28
N ALA A 105 -12.83 -1.64 17.27
CA ALA A 105 -12.37 -1.65 15.88
C ALA A 105 -12.17 -0.22 15.33
N LEU A 106 -13.06 0.71 15.68
CA LEU A 106 -12.94 2.12 15.31
C LEU A 106 -11.72 2.78 15.96
N ALA A 107 -11.43 2.46 17.22
CA ALA A 107 -10.22 2.93 17.90
C ALA A 107 -8.96 2.48 17.16
N GLN A 108 -8.85 1.20 16.78
CA GLN A 108 -7.71 0.69 16.01
C GLN A 108 -7.54 1.41 14.66
N VAL A 109 -8.64 1.68 13.95
CA VAL A 109 -8.60 2.43 12.69
C VAL A 109 -8.21 3.89 12.92
N ALA A 110 -8.71 4.51 13.99
CA ALA A 110 -8.39 5.90 14.34
C ALA A 110 -6.90 6.05 14.70
N ASP A 111 -6.35 5.12 15.48
CA ASP A 111 -4.93 5.08 15.84
C ASP A 111 -4.05 4.94 14.59
N LEU A 112 -4.37 3.99 13.71
CA LEU A 112 -3.65 3.83 12.44
C LEU A 112 -3.70 5.11 11.58
N ARG A 113 -4.86 5.79 11.52
CA ARG A 113 -4.98 7.07 10.80
C ARG A 113 -4.16 8.18 11.45
N SER A 114 -4.11 8.22 12.77
CA SER A 114 -3.29 9.17 13.52
C SER A 114 -1.80 8.97 13.21
N ASP A 115 -1.32 7.74 13.24
CA ASP A 115 0.07 7.40 12.92
C ASP A 115 0.43 7.78 11.48
N LEU A 116 -0.46 7.49 10.51
CA LEU A 116 -0.28 7.90 9.12
C LEU A 116 -0.23 9.43 8.97
N GLY A 117 -1.05 10.17 9.73
CA GLY A 117 -1.01 11.64 9.78
C GLY A 117 0.30 12.17 10.35
N ALA A 118 0.83 11.55 11.41
CA ALA A 118 2.13 11.90 11.98
C ALA A 118 3.27 11.67 10.97
N VAL A 119 3.22 10.57 10.21
CA VAL A 119 4.17 10.29 9.12
C VAL A 119 4.08 11.36 8.02
N GLN A 120 2.88 11.77 7.62
CA GLN A 120 2.70 12.87 6.66
C GLN A 120 3.32 14.19 7.15
N ASN A 121 3.14 14.54 8.43
CA ASN A 121 3.77 15.73 9.02
C ASN A 121 5.30 15.64 8.99
N ARG A 122 5.88 14.48 9.31
CA ARG A 122 7.33 14.25 9.20
C ARG A 122 7.83 14.40 7.76
N PHE A 123 7.08 13.91 6.78
CA PHE A 123 7.42 14.11 5.37
C PHE A 123 7.39 15.59 4.98
N ASN A 124 6.37 16.35 5.39
CA ASN A 124 6.29 17.79 5.12
C ASN A 124 7.51 18.54 5.68
N SER A 125 7.88 18.30 6.96
CA SER A 125 9.08 18.93 7.55
C SER A 125 10.37 18.52 6.84
N THR A 126 10.47 17.25 6.43
CA THR A 126 11.64 16.75 5.70
C THR A 126 11.74 17.42 4.33
N ILE A 127 10.62 17.56 3.60
CA ILE A 127 10.57 18.25 2.31
C ILE A 127 11.00 19.71 2.45
N THR A 128 10.48 20.44 3.46
CA THR A 128 10.89 21.83 3.69
C THR A 128 12.39 21.95 4.00
N ASN A 129 12.94 21.05 4.82
CA ASN A 129 14.37 21.04 5.13
C ASN A 129 15.23 20.72 3.90
N LEU A 130 14.82 19.73 3.10
CA LEU A 130 15.48 19.40 1.84
C LEU A 130 15.43 20.57 0.86
N GLY A 131 14.31 21.30 0.78
CA GLY A 131 14.20 22.52 -0.03
C GLY A 131 15.24 23.58 0.36
N ASN A 132 15.39 23.86 1.65
CA ASN A 132 16.43 24.78 2.15
C ASN A 132 17.85 24.28 1.84
N THR A 133 18.08 22.98 1.99
CA THR A 133 19.38 22.35 1.72
C THR A 133 19.73 22.46 0.24
N VAL A 134 18.77 22.24 -0.66
CA VAL A 134 18.94 22.40 -2.11
C VAL A 134 19.26 23.85 -2.46
N ASN A 135 18.55 24.83 -1.89
CA ASN A 135 18.84 26.26 -2.13
C ASN A 135 20.25 26.62 -1.67
N ASN A 136 20.63 26.26 -0.44
CA ASN A 136 21.97 26.53 0.09
C ASN A 136 23.07 25.86 -0.74
N LEU A 137 22.85 24.62 -1.19
CA LEU A 137 23.80 23.90 -2.03
C LEU A 137 23.91 24.53 -3.43
N SER A 138 22.79 24.99 -3.99
CA SER A 138 22.76 25.69 -5.27
C SER A 138 23.51 27.02 -5.20
N GLU A 139 23.32 27.79 -4.11
CA GLU A 139 24.05 29.04 -3.88
C GLU A 139 25.55 28.81 -3.66
N ALA A 140 25.91 27.78 -2.88
CA ALA A 140 27.32 27.42 -2.67
C ALA A 140 27.98 26.97 -3.98
N ARG A 141 27.27 26.17 -4.80
CA ARG A 141 27.73 25.77 -6.12
C ARG A 141 27.87 26.96 -7.06
N SER A 142 26.91 27.87 -7.09
CA SER A 142 26.98 29.12 -7.87
C SER A 142 28.21 29.95 -7.47
N ARG A 143 28.49 30.12 -6.17
CA ARG A 143 29.72 30.81 -5.73
C ARG A 143 31.03 30.14 -6.13
N ILE A 144 31.04 28.82 -6.33
CA ILE A 144 32.23 28.03 -6.69
C ILE A 144 32.42 27.97 -8.21
N GLU A 145 31.33 27.68 -8.95
CA GLU A 145 31.36 27.44 -10.39
C GLU A 145 31.08 28.70 -11.21
N ASP A 146 30.20 29.58 -10.74
CA ASP A 146 29.93 30.83 -11.45
C ASP A 146 31.05 31.82 -11.12
N ALA A 147 31.95 32.00 -12.08
CA ALA A 147 32.96 33.05 -12.01
C ALA A 147 32.27 34.42 -11.99
N ASP A 148 32.74 35.32 -11.14
CA ASP A 148 32.32 36.72 -11.17
C ASP A 148 32.71 37.32 -12.52
N TYR A 149 31.73 37.39 -13.43
CA TYR A 149 31.89 37.86 -14.80
C TYR A 149 32.52 39.25 -14.86
N ALA A 150 32.27 40.10 -13.85
CA ALA A 150 32.87 41.43 -13.77
C ALA A 150 34.40 41.37 -13.60
N THR A 151 34.88 40.44 -12.77
CA THR A 151 36.32 40.26 -12.51
C THR A 151 37.02 39.61 -13.72
N GLU A 152 36.41 38.59 -14.32
CA GLU A 152 37.01 37.89 -15.46
C GLU A 152 37.06 38.79 -16.71
N VAL A 153 36.00 39.55 -16.99
CA VAL A 153 35.99 40.54 -18.10
C VAL A 153 37.02 41.65 -17.86
N SER A 154 37.21 42.09 -16.62
CA SER A 154 38.23 43.09 -16.29
C SER A 154 39.65 42.53 -16.51
N ASN A 155 39.89 41.27 -16.13
CA ASN A 155 41.17 40.61 -16.38
C ASN A 155 41.41 40.37 -17.87
N MET A 156 40.39 39.94 -18.63
CA MET A 156 40.44 39.80 -20.08
C MET A 156 40.72 41.15 -20.76
N SER A 157 40.04 42.21 -20.35
CA SER A 157 40.26 43.57 -20.87
C SER A 157 41.67 44.06 -20.55
N ARG A 158 42.15 43.86 -19.32
CA ARG A 158 43.54 44.16 -18.92
C ARG A 158 44.53 43.38 -19.77
N ALA A 159 44.30 42.08 -20.01
CA ALA A 159 45.16 41.25 -20.84
C ALA A 159 45.19 41.72 -22.29
N ASN A 160 44.04 42.10 -22.87
CA ASN A 160 43.95 42.67 -24.22
C ASN A 160 44.70 44.01 -24.32
N ILE A 161 44.56 44.90 -23.33
CA ILE A 161 45.29 46.18 -23.27
C ILE A 161 46.80 45.92 -23.13
N LEU A 162 47.22 44.99 -22.28
CA LEU A 162 48.62 44.58 -22.14
C LEU A 162 49.21 44.01 -23.43
N GLN A 163 48.44 43.20 -24.16
CA GLN A 163 48.87 42.70 -25.46
C GLN A 163 49.04 43.83 -26.48
N GLN A 164 48.09 44.77 -26.56
CA GLN A 164 48.18 45.93 -27.45
C GLN A 164 49.35 46.87 -27.07
N ALA A 165 49.55 47.12 -25.77
CA ALA A 165 50.68 47.91 -25.29
C ALA A 165 52.00 47.18 -25.53
N GLY A 166 52.06 45.87 -25.31
CA GLY A 166 53.23 45.04 -25.56
C GLY A 166 53.66 45.07 -27.01
N THR A 167 52.73 44.96 -27.97
CA THR A 167 53.05 45.08 -29.40
C THR A 167 53.51 46.48 -29.79
N SER A 168 52.91 47.53 -29.22
CA SER A 168 53.32 48.92 -29.45
C SER A 168 54.72 49.21 -28.88
N VAL A 169 55.02 48.76 -27.66
CA VAL A 169 56.34 48.88 -27.05
C VAL A 169 57.39 48.06 -27.81
N LEU A 170 57.04 46.86 -28.28
CA LEU A 170 57.93 46.05 -29.11
C LEU A 170 58.26 46.77 -30.42
N ALA A 171 57.26 47.37 -31.08
CA ALA A 171 57.46 48.16 -32.28
C ALA A 171 58.35 49.40 -32.03
N GLN A 172 58.15 50.08 -30.89
CA GLN A 172 58.94 51.25 -30.53
C GLN A 172 60.38 50.89 -30.16
N ALA A 173 60.59 49.80 -29.41
CA ALA A 173 61.92 49.28 -29.09
C ALA A 173 62.71 48.92 -30.36
N ASN A 174 62.05 48.28 -31.34
CA ASN A 174 62.63 47.96 -32.64
C ASN A 174 63.00 49.20 -33.49
N GLN A 175 62.25 50.30 -33.37
CA GLN A 175 62.59 51.55 -34.05
C GLN A 175 63.74 52.29 -33.37
N THR A 176 63.78 52.33 -32.03
CA THR A 176 64.89 52.98 -31.30
C THR A 176 66.24 52.32 -31.56
N THR A 177 66.30 51.00 -31.68
CA THR A 177 67.57 50.30 -32.00
C THR A 177 68.06 50.64 -33.41
N GLN A 178 67.17 50.79 -34.39
CA GLN A 178 67.53 51.21 -35.75
C GLN A 178 68.01 52.67 -35.79
N ASN A 179 67.39 53.57 -35.02
CA ASN A 179 67.82 54.97 -34.93
C ASN A 179 69.21 55.11 -34.31
N VAL A 180 69.57 54.28 -33.31
CA VAL A 180 70.92 54.29 -32.73
C VAL A 180 71.97 53.79 -33.72
N LEU A 181 71.67 52.74 -34.50
CA LEU A 181 72.58 52.30 -35.57
C LEU A 181 72.73 53.35 -36.69
N SER A 182 71.69 54.13 -36.98
CA SER A 182 71.75 55.25 -37.93
C SER A 182 72.63 56.40 -37.44
N LEU A 183 72.76 56.59 -36.13
CA LEU A 183 73.56 57.67 -35.52
C LEU A 183 75.05 57.28 -35.33
N LEU A 184 75.39 56.00 -35.54
CA LEU A 184 76.76 55.47 -35.45
C LEU A 184 77.39 55.21 -36.85
N ARG A 185 76.74 55.69 -37.92
CA ARG A 185 77.22 55.60 -39.31
C ARG A 185 77.70 56.94 -39.85
#